data_AF-A0A2K9EUW2-F1
#
_entry.id   AF-A0A2K9EUW2-F1
#
_cell.length_a   1.000
_cell.length_b   1.000
_cell.length_c   1.000
_cell.angle_alpha   90.00
_cell.angle_beta   90.00
_cell.angle_gamma   90.00
#
_symmetry.space_group_name_H-M   'P 1'
#
loop_
_entity.id
_entity.type
_entity.pdbx_description
1 polymer ?
#
loop_
_entity_poly.entity_id
_entity_poly.type
_entity_poly.pdbx_seq_one_letter_code
_entity_poly.pdbx_strand_id
1 'polypeptide(L)'
;MQSYAAARSLFSFLTFIAWCTIIGGALIFIMAIAFLSQFNSSFPAMISAAIPGIGICLFGFLALVMVQIGRASVDSAEFGQQSLQVARDQLAFAKQVHHGAVSEPTTTQAASPSSSAPSQHQNGSVTYYSTVIAANTDGTYLAKDKTFPTLEAAKKHVDEQPVWSR
;
A
#
# COMPACT_ATOMS: atom_id res chain seq x y z
N MET A 1 -11.81 1.29 -19.24
CA MET A 1 -11.47 2.40 -18.32
C MET A 1 -12.70 3.06 -17.67
N GLN A 2 -13.92 2.98 -18.25
CA GLN A 2 -15.13 3.56 -17.64
C GLN A 2 -15.57 2.92 -16.30
N SER A 3 -15.29 1.63 -16.07
CA SER A 3 -15.61 0.97 -14.79
C SER A 3 -14.74 1.44 -13.61
N TYR A 4 -13.54 1.97 -13.89
CA TYR A 4 -12.59 2.47 -12.88
C TYR A 4 -13.06 3.76 -12.20
N ALA A 5 -13.62 4.69 -12.99
CA ALA A 5 -14.19 5.93 -12.47
C ALA A 5 -15.43 5.66 -11.60
N ALA A 6 -16.25 4.67 -11.99
CA ALA A 6 -17.45 4.28 -11.26
C ALA A 6 -17.13 3.67 -9.88
N ALA A 7 -16.15 2.78 -9.79
CA ALA A 7 -15.78 2.15 -8.51
C ALA A 7 -15.24 3.17 -7.49
N ARG A 8 -14.35 4.08 -7.92
CA ARG A 8 -13.80 5.11 -7.04
C ARG A 8 -14.84 6.14 -6.61
N SER A 9 -15.75 6.53 -7.52
CA SER A 9 -16.89 7.39 -7.20
C SER A 9 -17.84 6.74 -6.20
N LEU A 10 -18.12 5.44 -6.35
CA LEU A 10 -19.03 4.71 -5.48
C LEU A 10 -18.47 4.58 -4.05
N PHE A 11 -17.18 4.27 -3.90
CA PHE A 11 -16.54 4.25 -2.58
C PHE A 11 -16.45 5.63 -1.93
N SER A 12 -16.27 6.71 -2.70
CA SER A 12 -16.32 8.08 -2.17
C SER A 12 -17.73 8.46 -1.68
N PHE A 13 -18.77 8.06 -2.43
CA PHE A 13 -20.15 8.28 -2.03
C PHE A 13 -20.55 7.46 -0.80
N LEU A 14 -20.08 6.22 -0.70
CA LEU A 14 -20.30 5.36 0.47
C LEU A 14 -19.60 5.92 1.72
N THR A 15 -18.41 6.50 1.57
CA THR A 15 -17.71 7.23 2.64
C THR A 15 -18.53 8.44 3.09
N PHE A 16 -19.09 9.20 2.15
CA PHE A 16 -19.94 10.35 2.47
C PHE A 16 -21.19 9.95 3.26
N ILE A 17 -21.90 8.90 2.83
CA ILE A 17 -23.07 8.37 3.55
C ILE A 17 -22.68 7.90 4.96
N ALA A 18 -21.56 7.21 5.11
CA ALA A 18 -21.09 6.75 6.42
C ALA A 18 -20.81 7.93 7.37
N TRP A 19 -20.20 9.02 6.87
CA TRP A 19 -20.05 10.26 7.64
C TRP A 19 -21.39 10.92 7.99
N CYS A 20 -22.35 10.94 7.07
CA CYS A 20 -23.71 11.44 7.36
C CYS A 20 -24.37 10.64 8.49
N THR A 21 -24.23 9.32 8.50
CA THR A 21 -24.77 8.46 9.57
C THR A 21 -24.11 8.76 10.92
N ILE A 22 -22.79 8.97 10.96
CA ILE A 22 -22.07 9.32 12.20
C ILE A 22 -22.52 10.70 12.72
N ILE A 23 -22.59 11.70 11.85
CA ILE A 23 -23.03 13.05 12.21
C ILE A 23 -24.50 13.02 12.69
N GLY A 24 -25.35 12.25 12.03
CA GLY A 24 -26.74 12.04 12.44
C GLY A 24 -26.85 11.40 13.82
N GLY A 25 -26.07 10.35 14.09
CA GLY A 25 -26.00 9.71 15.41
C GLY A 25 -25.51 10.65 16.50
N ALA A 26 -24.50 11.47 16.20
CA ALA A 26 -23.96 12.46 17.13
C ALA A 26 -24.97 13.57 17.44
N LEU A 27 -25.74 14.03 16.45
CA LEU A 27 -26.81 15.01 16.67
C LEU A 27 -27.92 14.44 17.56
N ILE A 28 -28.35 13.19 17.32
CA ILE A 28 -29.34 12.52 18.16
C ILE A 28 -28.81 12.37 19.58
N PHE A 29 -27.54 12.01 19.75
CA PHE A 29 -26.87 11.92 21.05
C PHE A 29 -26.90 13.27 21.81
N ILE A 30 -26.51 14.35 21.15
CA ILE A 30 -26.49 15.69 21.76
C ILE A 30 -27.91 16.15 22.11
N MET A 31 -28.89 15.93 21.23
CA MET A 31 -30.29 16.31 21.48
C MET A 31 -30.91 15.50 22.63
N ALA A 32 -30.60 14.21 22.74
CA ALA A 32 -31.07 13.36 23.84
C ALA A 32 -30.55 13.85 25.20
N ILE A 33 -29.26 14.20 25.28
CA ILE A 33 -28.64 14.74 26.49
C ILE A 33 -29.20 16.13 26.82
N ALA A 34 -29.35 17.01 25.81
CA ALA A 34 -29.89 18.35 26.00
C ALA A 34 -31.34 18.33 26.51
N PHE A 35 -32.18 17.45 25.97
CA PHE A 35 -33.57 17.29 26.42
C PHE A 35 -33.64 16.80 27.88
N LEU A 36 -32.86 15.77 28.24
CA LEU A 36 -32.89 15.22 29.60
C LEU A 36 -32.29 16.16 30.65
N SER A 37 -31.32 16.99 30.27
CA SER A 37 -30.69 17.97 31.18
C SER A 37 -31.68 18.94 31.82
N GLN A 38 -32.84 19.17 31.18
CA GLN A 38 -33.90 20.03 31.69
C GLN A 38 -34.65 19.40 32.88
N PHE A 39 -34.56 18.09 33.06
CA PHE A 39 -35.32 17.34 34.07
C PHE A 39 -34.54 17.04 35.35
N ASN A 40 -33.41 17.72 35.59
CA ASN A 40 -32.50 17.47 36.72
C ASN A 40 -32.17 15.96 36.88
N SER A 41 -32.09 15.26 35.75
CA SER A 41 -31.92 13.82 35.69
C SER A 41 -30.50 13.42 36.08
N SER A 42 -30.37 12.35 36.85
CA SER A 42 -29.07 11.79 37.23
C SER A 42 -28.24 11.42 35.99
N PHE A 43 -26.92 11.61 36.06
CA PHE A 43 -25.98 11.28 34.98
C PHE A 43 -26.18 9.88 34.33
N PRO A 44 -26.49 8.80 35.09
CA PRO A 44 -26.80 7.49 34.48
C PRO A 44 -28.05 7.48 33.59
N ALA A 45 -29.06 8.29 33.91
CA ALA A 45 -30.27 8.43 33.09
C ALA A 45 -29.98 9.19 31.78
N MET A 46 -29.03 10.13 31.80
CA MET A 46 -28.58 10.83 30.59
C MET A 46 -27.84 9.88 29.65
N ILE A 47 -26.97 9.01 30.18
CA ILE A 47 -26.26 8.02 29.36
C ILE A 47 -27.25 7.02 28.75
N SER A 48 -28.23 6.54 29.51
CA SER A 48 -29.21 5.56 29.00
C SER A 48 -30.10 6.14 27.89
N ALA A 49 -30.51 7.40 28.00
CA ALA A 49 -31.25 8.11 26.95
C ALA A 49 -30.41 8.32 25.68
N ALA A 50 -29.08 8.38 25.81
CA ALA A 50 -28.17 8.60 24.71
C ALA A 50 -27.73 7.32 23.97
N ILE A 51 -28.09 6.14 24.49
CA ILE A 51 -27.79 4.81 23.90
C ILE A 51 -28.15 4.72 22.40
N PRO A 52 -29.33 5.19 21.94
CA PRO A 52 -29.68 5.12 20.52
C PRO A 52 -28.70 5.91 19.64
N GLY A 53 -28.27 7.10 20.10
CA GLY A 53 -27.28 7.91 19.38
C GLY A 53 -25.91 7.23 19.33
N ILE A 54 -25.47 6.62 20.44
CA ILE A 54 -24.22 5.85 20.50
C ILE A 54 -24.28 4.65 19.53
N GLY A 55 -25.41 3.93 19.48
CA GLY A 55 -25.61 2.79 18.57
C GLY A 55 -25.48 3.18 17.11
N ILE A 56 -26.07 4.31 16.71
CA ILE A 56 -25.98 4.84 15.34
C ILE A 56 -24.54 5.25 15.00
N CYS A 57 -23.83 5.89 15.94
CA CYS A 57 -22.41 6.24 15.76
C CYS A 57 -21.51 5.02 15.57
N LEU A 58 -21.70 3.98 16.39
CA LEU A 58 -20.94 2.73 16.27
C LEU A 58 -21.22 2.01 14.95
N PHE A 59 -22.48 1.98 14.51
CA PHE A 59 -22.84 1.43 13.21
C PHE A 59 -22.20 2.23 12.06
N GLY A 60 -22.22 3.56 12.14
CA GLY A 60 -21.54 4.42 11.17
C GLY A 60 -20.04 4.18 11.12
N PHE A 61 -19.40 3.94 12.26
CA PHE A 61 -17.98 3.58 12.33
C PHE A 61 -17.70 2.21 11.67
N LEU A 62 -18.54 1.20 11.94
CA LEU A 62 -18.43 -0.11 11.28
C LEU A 62 -18.59 0.01 9.75
N ALA A 63 -19.50 0.88 9.29
CA ALA A 63 -19.66 1.18 7.87
C ALA A 63 -18.39 1.83 7.27
N LEU A 64 -17.71 2.73 7.99
CA LEU A 64 -16.43 3.29 7.55
C LEU A 64 -15.35 2.21 7.40
N VAL A 65 -15.28 1.25 8.32
CA VAL A 65 -14.32 0.13 8.24
C VAL A 65 -14.57 -0.69 6.97
N MET A 66 -15.83 -1.02 6.67
CA MET A 66 -16.18 -1.75 5.45
C MET A 66 -15.80 -0.97 4.17
N VAL A 67 -15.95 0.35 4.17
CA VAL A 67 -15.54 1.20 3.04
C VAL A 67 -14.03 1.21 2.86
N GLN A 68 -13.25 1.26 3.94
CA GLN A 68 -11.79 1.22 3.87
C GLN A 68 -11.28 -0.12 3.35
N ILE A 69 -11.87 -1.23 3.82
CA ILE A 69 -11.58 -2.58 3.30
C ILE A 69 -11.90 -2.66 1.81
N GLY A 70 -13.01 -2.05 1.37
CA GLY A 70 -13.39 -1.97 -0.04
C GLY A 70 -12.37 -1.20 -0.88
N ARG A 71 -11.87 -0.06 -0.42
CA ARG A 71 -10.80 0.69 -1.10
C ARG A 71 -9.50 -0.13 -1.21
N ALA A 72 -9.10 -0.79 -0.11
CA ALA A 72 -7.92 -1.66 -0.11
C ALA A 72 -8.07 -2.87 -1.06
N SER A 73 -9.29 -3.40 -1.20
CA SER A 73 -9.58 -4.52 -2.09
C SER A 73 -9.50 -4.12 -3.57
N VAL A 74 -9.92 -2.89 -3.91
CA VAL A 74 -9.73 -2.34 -5.26
C VAL A 74 -8.25 -2.12 -5.55
N ASP A 75 -7.49 -1.51 -4.63
CA ASP A 75 -6.04 -1.27 -4.81
C ASP A 75 -5.28 -2.61 -4.99
N SER A 76 -5.69 -3.67 -4.28
CA SER A 76 -5.12 -5.02 -4.43
C SER A 76 -5.43 -5.66 -5.80
N ALA A 77 -6.57 -5.34 -6.41
CA ALA A 77 -6.91 -5.80 -7.75
C ALA A 77 -6.07 -5.11 -8.85
N GLU A 78 -5.65 -3.86 -8.64
CA GLU A 78 -4.73 -3.15 -9.55
C GLU A 78 -3.36 -3.85 -9.60
N PHE A 79 -2.85 -4.23 -8.43
CA PHE A 79 -1.59 -4.96 -8.31
C PHE A 79 -1.66 -6.35 -8.99
N GLY A 80 -2.81 -7.03 -8.87
CA GLY A 80 -3.07 -8.31 -9.56
C GLY A 80 -3.03 -8.18 -11.08
N GLN A 81 -3.63 -7.13 -11.65
CA GLN A 81 -3.63 -6.92 -13.10
C GLN A 81 -2.25 -6.54 -13.64
N GLN A 82 -1.51 -5.69 -12.91
CA GLN A 82 -0.15 -5.31 -13.29
C GLN A 82 0.83 -6.48 -13.21
N SER A 83 0.75 -7.31 -12.15
CA SER A 83 1.59 -8.50 -12.02
C SER A 83 1.37 -9.52 -13.13
N LEU A 84 0.12 -9.67 -13.60
CA LEU A 84 -0.21 -10.57 -14.69
C LEU A 84 0.30 -10.07 -16.05
N GLN A 85 0.37 -8.74 -16.25
CA GLN A 85 1.03 -8.15 -17.41
C GLN A 85 2.55 -8.37 -17.36
N VAL A 86 3.19 -8.12 -16.22
CA VAL A 86 4.62 -8.39 -16.03
C VAL A 86 4.96 -9.86 -16.29
N ALA A 87 4.13 -10.80 -15.79
CA ALA A 87 4.32 -12.23 -16.05
C ALA A 87 4.19 -12.59 -17.54
N ARG A 88 3.28 -11.93 -18.27
CA ARG A 88 3.15 -12.10 -19.73
C ARG A 88 4.35 -11.53 -20.49
N ASP A 89 4.86 -10.37 -20.07
CA ASP A 89 6.03 -9.75 -20.67
C ASP A 89 7.29 -10.59 -20.42
N GLN A 90 7.44 -11.15 -19.21
CA GLN A 90 8.51 -12.09 -18.89
C GLN A 90 8.43 -13.37 -19.72
N LEU A 91 7.22 -13.91 -19.95
CA LEU A 91 7.02 -15.07 -20.80
C LEU A 91 7.34 -14.77 -22.27
N ALA A 92 6.93 -13.61 -22.78
CA ALA A 92 7.22 -13.17 -24.15
C ALA A 92 8.73 -12.98 -24.36
N PHE A 93 9.42 -12.36 -23.38
CA PHE A 93 10.88 -12.24 -23.38
C PHE A 93 11.55 -13.61 -23.35
N ALA A 94 11.15 -14.51 -22.45
CA ALA A 94 11.70 -15.88 -22.39
C ALA A 94 11.49 -16.65 -23.71
N LYS A 95 10.34 -16.47 -24.36
CA LYS A 95 10.02 -17.09 -25.66
C LYS A 95 10.87 -16.51 -26.80
N GLN A 96 11.14 -15.20 -26.80
CA GLN A 96 12.03 -14.58 -27.79
C GLN A 96 13.48 -15.02 -27.61
N VAL A 97 13.97 -15.09 -26.37
CA VAL A 97 15.30 -15.64 -26.06
C VAL A 97 15.40 -17.11 -26.50
N HIS A 98 14.35 -17.91 -26.30
CA HIS A 98 14.33 -19.30 -26.72
C HIS A 98 14.30 -19.46 -28.26
N HIS A 99 13.56 -18.62 -29.00
CA HIS A 99 13.56 -18.65 -30.47
C HIS A 99 14.84 -18.07 -31.10
N GLY A 100 15.57 -17.18 -30.40
CA GLY A 100 16.87 -16.67 -30.84
C GLY A 100 18.05 -17.62 -30.56
N ALA A 101 17.86 -18.65 -29.72
CA ALA A 101 18.92 -19.59 -29.32
C ALA A 101 19.10 -20.79 -30.26
N VAL A 102 18.55 -20.76 -31.49
CA VAL A 102 18.74 -21.82 -32.52
C VAL A 102 19.97 -21.53 -33.41
N SER A 103 20.99 -20.85 -32.89
CA SER A 103 22.30 -20.78 -33.55
C SER A 103 23.41 -20.89 -32.50
N GLU A 104 24.14 -22.00 -32.61
CA GLU A 104 25.38 -22.43 -31.94
C GLU A 104 25.33 -22.98 -30.50
N PRO A 105 25.86 -24.21 -30.27
CA PRO A 105 26.08 -24.76 -28.96
C PRO A 105 27.42 -24.25 -28.42
N THR A 106 27.40 -23.15 -27.67
CA THR A 106 28.54 -22.79 -26.82
C THR A 106 28.25 -23.25 -25.40
N THR A 107 28.93 -24.32 -25.00
CA THR A 107 29.01 -24.85 -23.64
C THR A 107 29.21 -23.71 -22.62
N THR A 108 28.22 -23.44 -21.77
CA THR A 108 28.45 -22.72 -20.51
C THR A 108 27.56 -23.27 -19.40
N GLN A 109 28.24 -23.93 -18.44
CA GLN A 109 27.88 -24.16 -17.04
C GLN A 109 26.40 -24.32 -16.65
N ALA A 110 26.09 -25.52 -16.15
CA ALA A 110 25.11 -25.67 -15.08
C ALA A 110 25.53 -24.81 -13.88
N ALA A 111 24.84 -23.70 -13.65
CA ALA A 111 24.95 -22.90 -12.45
C ALA A 111 23.59 -22.88 -11.75
N SER A 112 23.60 -23.28 -10.48
CA SER A 112 22.53 -23.08 -9.49
C SER A 112 21.86 -21.71 -9.61
N PRO A 113 20.59 -21.53 -9.18
CA PRO A 113 19.91 -20.24 -9.25
C PRO A 113 20.58 -19.23 -8.30
N SER A 114 21.65 -18.62 -8.78
CA SER A 114 22.24 -17.42 -8.20
C SER A 114 21.39 -16.26 -8.70
N SER A 115 20.59 -15.76 -7.76
CA SER A 115 19.86 -14.49 -7.83
C SER A 115 20.77 -13.39 -8.39
N SER A 116 20.70 -13.18 -9.71
CA SER A 116 21.30 -12.05 -10.42
C SER A 116 20.14 -11.21 -10.93
N ALA A 117 19.72 -10.28 -10.06
CA ALA A 117 18.67 -9.32 -10.34
C ALA A 117 19.06 -8.41 -11.52
N PRO A 118 18.12 -8.11 -12.43
CA PRO A 118 18.36 -7.16 -13.51
C PRO A 118 18.58 -5.77 -12.92
N SER A 119 19.73 -5.18 -13.25
CA SER A 119 20.08 -3.81 -12.94
C SER A 119 19.24 -2.88 -13.82
N GLN A 120 18.06 -2.47 -13.36
CA GLN A 120 17.31 -1.38 -13.98
C GLN A 120 17.96 -0.04 -13.60
N HIS A 121 18.58 0.57 -14.61
CA HIS A 121 19.01 1.96 -14.58
C HIS A 121 17.80 2.85 -14.88
N GLN A 122 17.01 3.16 -13.85
CA GLN A 122 16.03 4.24 -13.89
C GLN A 122 16.00 4.86 -12.51
N ASN A 123 16.29 6.16 -12.45
CA ASN A 123 16.06 7.11 -11.36
C ASN A 123 15.23 6.57 -10.17
N GLY A 124 15.86 5.73 -9.35
CA GLY A 124 15.15 4.73 -8.58
C GLY A 124 16.11 3.96 -7.70
N SER A 125 15.63 3.63 -6.51
CA SER A 125 16.44 2.98 -5.49
C SER A 125 16.77 1.54 -5.86
N VAL A 126 18.03 1.13 -5.71
CA VAL A 126 18.49 -0.24 -5.90
C VAL A 126 18.52 -0.94 -4.54
N THR A 127 17.73 -1.99 -4.37
CA THR A 127 17.79 -2.82 -3.15
C THR A 127 18.90 -3.86 -3.28
N TYR A 128 19.89 -3.79 -2.40
CA TYR A 128 21.04 -4.70 -2.37
C TYR A 128 21.17 -5.35 -0.98
N TYR A 129 21.12 -6.68 -0.90
CA TYR A 129 21.10 -7.44 0.37
C TYR A 129 20.15 -6.85 1.43
N SER A 130 18.93 -6.47 1.03
CA SER A 130 17.90 -5.77 1.83
C SER A 130 18.17 -4.31 2.22
N THR A 131 19.29 -3.73 1.80
CA THR A 131 19.58 -2.31 1.98
C THR A 131 19.14 -1.54 0.73
N VAL A 132 18.35 -0.50 0.92
CA VAL A 132 17.92 0.39 -0.16
C VAL A 132 19.03 1.39 -0.44
N ILE A 133 19.56 1.37 -1.67
CA ILE A 133 20.52 2.37 -2.18
C ILE A 133 19.75 3.34 -3.07
N ALA A 134 19.43 4.53 -2.57
CA ALA A 134 18.67 5.54 -3.32
C ALA A 134 19.60 6.37 -4.22
N ALA A 135 19.26 6.54 -5.50
CA ALA A 135 19.94 7.52 -6.34
C ALA A 135 19.38 8.93 -6.05
N ASN A 136 20.25 9.89 -5.81
CA ASN A 136 19.91 11.31 -5.66
C ASN A 136 19.95 12.00 -7.03
N THR A 137 19.22 13.10 -7.18
CA THR A 137 19.16 13.91 -8.42
C THR A 137 20.51 14.48 -8.83
N ASP A 138 21.45 14.57 -7.88
CA ASP A 138 22.82 15.07 -8.09
C ASP A 138 23.78 13.99 -8.64
N GLY A 139 23.28 12.78 -8.93
CA GLY A 139 24.08 11.66 -9.43
C GLY A 139 24.80 10.84 -8.35
N THR A 140 24.58 11.16 -7.07
CA THR A 140 25.13 10.42 -5.93
C THR A 140 24.18 9.33 -5.43
N TYR A 141 24.69 8.32 -4.72
CA TYR A 141 23.93 7.20 -4.17
C TYR A 141 23.91 7.23 -2.65
N LEU A 142 22.74 7.12 -2.03
CA LEU A 142 22.52 7.10 -0.59
C LEU A 142 22.32 5.67 -0.09
N ALA A 143 23.13 5.21 0.85
CA ALA A 143 22.95 3.94 1.53
C ALA A 143 23.15 4.13 3.04
N LYS A 144 22.13 3.78 3.85
CA LYS A 144 22.14 3.88 5.33
C LYS A 144 22.82 5.17 5.82
N ASP A 145 22.35 6.32 5.34
CA ASP A 145 22.79 7.67 5.74
C ASP A 145 24.16 8.14 5.21
N LYS A 146 24.82 7.39 4.32
CA LYS A 146 26.03 7.83 3.62
C LYS A 146 25.78 8.05 2.13
N THR A 147 26.37 9.12 1.62
CA THR A 147 26.30 9.51 0.20
C THR A 147 27.58 9.06 -0.50
N PHE A 148 27.43 8.41 -1.66
CA PHE A 148 28.51 7.83 -2.45
C PHE A 148 28.47 8.40 -3.87
N PRO A 149 29.63 8.67 -4.50
CA PRO A 149 29.68 9.21 -5.86
C PRO A 149 29.33 8.16 -6.94
N THR A 150 29.40 6.87 -6.61
CA THR A 150 29.10 5.78 -7.55
C THR A 150 28.33 4.65 -6.87
N LEU A 151 27.55 3.90 -7.65
CA LEU A 151 26.78 2.76 -7.18
C LEU A 151 27.70 1.65 -6.62
N GLU A 152 28.88 1.47 -7.22
CA GLU A 152 29.87 0.48 -6.78
C GLU A 152 30.44 0.81 -5.40
N ALA A 153 30.71 2.09 -5.12
CA ALA A 153 31.17 2.53 -3.80
C ALA A 153 30.10 2.31 -2.73
N ALA A 154 28.82 2.54 -3.05
CA ALA A 154 27.70 2.26 -2.15
C ALA A 154 27.53 0.77 -1.86
N LYS A 155 27.65 -0.09 -2.89
CA LYS A 155 27.58 -1.55 -2.74
C LYS A 155 28.71 -2.10 -1.89
N LYS A 156 29.95 -1.66 -2.15
CA LYS A 156 31.12 -2.04 -1.33
C LYS A 156 30.92 -1.68 0.15
N HIS A 157 30.32 -0.52 0.44
CA HIS A 157 30.02 -0.14 1.81
C HIS A 157 28.97 -1.05 2.47
N VAL A 158 27.97 -1.52 1.71
CA VAL A 158 26.97 -2.49 2.20
C VAL A 158 27.60 -3.86 2.44
N ASP A 159 28.55 -4.28 1.59
CA ASP A 159 29.28 -5.55 1.74
C ASP A 159 30.24 -5.55 2.94
N GLU A 160 30.82 -4.39 3.27
CA GLU A 160 31.71 -4.23 4.44
C GLU A 160 30.95 -4.12 5.78
N GLN A 161 29.62 -3.98 5.76
CA GLN A 161 28.82 -3.90 6.98
C GLN A 161 28.51 -5.30 7.53
N PRO A 162 28.83 -5.60 8.80
CA PRO A 162 28.54 -6.90 9.39
C PRO A 162 27.01 -7.12 9.47
N VAL A 163 26.57 -8.28 8.99
CA VAL A 163 25.14 -8.70 8.87
C VAL A 163 24.39 -8.73 10.21
N TRP A 164 25.09 -8.56 11.33
CA TRP A 164 24.61 -8.79 12.70
C TRP A 164 23.92 -7.60 13.39
N SER A 165 23.74 -6.45 12.74
CA SER A 165 23.03 -5.29 13.34
C SER A 165 21.61 -5.09 12.78
N ARG A 166 20.86 -6.17 12.56
CA ARG A 166 19.40 -6.10 12.36
C ARG A 166 18.67 -6.40 13.65
#